data_AF-A0A936SUE3-F1
#
_entry.id   AF-A0A936SUE3-F1
#
_cell.length_a   1.000
_cell.length_b   1.000
_cell.length_c   1.000
_cell.angle_alpha   90.00
_cell.angle_beta   90.00
_cell.angle_gamma   90.00
#
_symmetry.space_group_name_H-M   'P 1'
#
loop_
_entity.id
_entity.type
_entity.pdbx_description
1 polymer ?
#
loop_
_entity_poly.entity_id
_entity_poly.type
_entity_poly.pdbx_seq_one_letter_code
_entity_poly.pdbx_strand_id
1 'polypeptide(L)'
;MLTYWHHEAAARQRQLPLDAFERGPYRFDPGFGQRRADGPAPGPVIIPYVRPEFARQMRELRPAILAAAARHNRRELSAMSDHDFAVLIAVIMYNEHFGWFEERVTPVQALTPLYEDLQRETNATGISDLSVWPANIRPSVALEILRQQLPLPHGSATITVPITVAGSTIRPATFDSRSQLSAAITGEISDPPLAVEYLAANLERGMYRAHYEQVAVTWRALAAWHNQGIVAPADLRQNATASDYVRRASAYFATARRLLDAPLPAPTMPRRQPLLE
;
A
#
# COMPACT_ATOMS: atom_id res chain seq x y z
N MET A 1 12.01 27.96 41.77
CA MET A 1 12.75 26.86 41.11
C MET A 1 11.76 25.85 40.54
N LEU A 2 11.16 26.14 39.38
CA LEU A 2 10.15 25.31 38.73
C LEU A 2 10.32 25.51 37.21
N THR A 3 11.35 24.89 36.65
CA THR A 3 11.69 25.04 35.23
C THR A 3 12.44 23.83 34.70
N TYR A 4 12.01 22.61 35.04
CA TYR A 4 12.66 21.38 34.56
C TYR A 4 11.72 20.20 34.27
N TRP A 5 10.42 20.44 34.06
CA TRP A 5 9.44 19.38 33.77
C TRP A 5 8.80 19.42 32.37
N HIS A 6 9.16 20.39 31.52
CA HIS A 6 8.58 20.53 30.17
C HIS A 6 9.47 20.07 29.01
N HIS A 7 10.69 19.58 29.27
CA HIS A 7 11.57 19.09 28.19
C HIS A 7 11.70 17.56 28.10
N GLU A 8 11.24 16.78 29.09
CA GLU A 8 11.30 15.31 29.02
C GLU A 8 10.03 14.66 28.44
N ALA A 9 8.89 15.34 28.43
CA ALA A 9 7.65 14.81 27.85
C ALA A 9 7.67 14.80 26.31
N ALA A 10 8.50 15.64 25.67
CA ALA A 10 8.67 15.67 24.22
C ALA A 10 9.69 14.64 23.68
N ALA A 11 10.46 13.98 24.57
CA ALA A 11 11.51 13.05 24.20
C ALA A 11 11.07 11.57 24.21
N ARG A 12 9.89 11.23 24.78
CA ARG A 12 9.43 9.84 24.94
C ARG A 12 8.42 9.34 23.90
N GLN A 13 8.14 10.10 22.83
CA GLN A 13 7.29 9.65 21.70
C GLN A 13 8.08 9.25 20.44
N ARG A 14 9.41 9.17 20.52
CA ARG A 14 10.27 8.84 19.37
C ARG A 14 10.89 7.47 19.52
N GLN A 15 10.09 6.45 19.23
CA GLN A 15 10.45 5.15 18.63
C GLN A 15 9.29 4.21 18.95
N LEU A 16 8.50 3.89 17.92
CA LEU A 16 7.58 2.76 18.00
C LEU A 16 8.44 1.52 18.28
N PRO A 17 8.11 0.71 19.30
CA PRO A 17 8.85 -0.53 19.55
C PRO A 17 8.76 -1.44 18.32
N LEU A 18 9.83 -2.21 18.07
CA LEU A 18 9.99 -3.12 16.92
C LEU A 18 8.84 -4.15 16.78
N ASP A 19 8.03 -4.32 17.82
CA ASP A 19 6.83 -5.16 17.89
C ASP A 19 5.54 -4.45 17.42
N ALA A 20 5.59 -3.16 17.03
CA ALA A 20 4.44 -2.41 16.52
C ALA A 20 3.91 -2.97 15.18
N PHE A 21 4.78 -3.64 14.42
CA PHE A 21 4.42 -4.33 13.19
C PHE A 21 3.78 -5.71 13.44
N GLU A 22 4.19 -6.41 14.51
CA GLU A 22 3.62 -7.71 14.91
C GLU A 22 2.25 -7.60 15.62
N ARG A 23 1.85 -6.41 16.10
CA ARG A 23 0.56 -6.18 16.79
C ARG A 23 -0.68 -6.08 15.87
N GLY A 24 -0.72 -6.82 14.76
CA GLY A 24 -1.98 -7.19 14.13
C GLY A 24 -2.62 -8.40 14.83
N PRO A 25 -3.95 -8.54 14.89
CA PRO A 25 -4.94 -7.66 15.53
C PRO A 25 -4.91 -7.78 17.07
N TYR A 26 -5.22 -6.69 17.79
CA TYR A 26 -5.56 -6.62 19.22
C TYR A 26 -4.81 -7.55 20.20
N ARG A 27 -3.69 -7.06 20.77
CA ARG A 27 -3.46 -7.23 22.22
C ARG A 27 -3.63 -5.87 22.88
N PHE A 28 -4.77 -5.74 23.55
CA PHE A 28 -5.08 -4.66 24.49
C PHE A 28 -3.97 -4.58 25.54
N ASP A 29 -3.30 -3.43 25.61
CA ASP A 29 -2.33 -3.12 26.65
C ASP A 29 -3.11 -2.53 27.85
N PRO A 30 -3.15 -3.20 29.02
CA PRO A 30 -4.02 -2.80 30.13
C PRO A 30 -3.56 -1.52 30.86
N GLY A 31 -2.52 -0.84 30.38
CA GLY A 31 -1.95 0.35 31.02
C GLY A 31 -2.72 1.67 30.81
N PHE A 32 -3.69 1.73 29.88
CA PHE A 32 -4.52 2.92 29.69
C PHE A 32 -5.99 2.57 29.97
N GLY A 33 -6.53 3.14 31.05
CA GLY A 33 -7.88 2.90 31.53
C GLY A 33 -8.96 3.32 30.53
N GLN A 34 -9.34 2.41 29.64
CA GLN A 34 -10.68 2.33 29.08
C GLN A 34 -11.23 0.93 29.38
N ARG A 35 -12.45 0.87 29.92
CA ARG A 35 -13.09 -0.40 30.25
C ARG A 35 -13.30 -1.18 28.96
N ARG A 36 -12.98 -2.46 29.01
CA ARG A 36 -13.14 -3.48 27.96
C ARG A 36 -14.56 -3.59 27.35
N ALA A 37 -15.53 -2.87 27.91
CA ALA A 37 -16.95 -2.90 27.55
C ALA A 37 -17.36 -1.79 26.55
N ASP A 38 -16.50 -0.80 26.28
CA ASP A 38 -16.86 0.37 25.43
C ASP A 38 -16.28 0.27 24.00
N GLY A 39 -15.61 -0.83 23.67
CA GLY A 39 -15.12 -1.11 22.32
C GLY A 39 -16.17 -1.83 21.47
N PRO A 40 -16.31 -1.52 20.16
CA PRO A 40 -17.17 -2.30 19.27
C PRO A 40 -16.76 -3.77 19.32
N ALA A 41 -17.74 -4.67 19.33
CA ALA A 41 -17.51 -6.12 19.34
C ALA A 41 -16.55 -6.53 18.22
N PRO A 42 -15.60 -7.46 18.46
CA PRO A 42 -14.70 -7.92 17.41
C PRO A 42 -15.52 -8.50 16.26
N GLY A 43 -15.27 -7.99 15.05
CA GLY A 43 -15.91 -8.50 13.83
C GLY A 43 -15.58 -9.98 13.58
N PRO A 44 -16.29 -10.65 12.67
CA PRO A 44 -16.08 -12.06 12.37
C PRO A 44 -14.63 -12.34 11.93
N VAL A 45 -14.10 -13.51 12.30
CA VAL A 45 -12.76 -13.96 11.91
C VAL A 45 -12.69 -14.07 10.38
N ILE A 46 -11.68 -13.44 9.78
CA ILE A 46 -11.40 -13.53 8.35
C ILE A 46 -10.37 -14.63 8.14
N ILE A 47 -10.70 -15.60 7.29
CA ILE A 47 -9.75 -16.60 6.82
C ILE A 47 -9.18 -16.10 5.48
N PRO A 48 -7.90 -15.70 5.41
CA PRO A 48 -7.33 -15.21 4.17
C PRO A 48 -7.28 -16.34 3.15
N TYR A 49 -7.87 -16.12 1.98
CA TYR A 49 -7.72 -17.00 0.83
C TYR A 49 -6.72 -16.37 -0.14
N VAL A 50 -5.89 -17.20 -0.79
CA VAL A 50 -4.93 -16.76 -1.81
C VAL A 50 -4.96 -17.78 -2.93
N ARG A 51 -5.24 -17.33 -4.15
CA ARG A 51 -5.24 -18.22 -5.32
C ARG A 51 -3.82 -18.71 -5.64
N PRO A 52 -3.62 -19.98 -6.03
CA PRO A 52 -2.28 -20.52 -6.31
C PRO A 52 -1.50 -19.74 -7.37
N GLU A 53 -2.16 -19.27 -8.43
CA GLU A 53 -1.59 -18.46 -9.50
C GLU A 53 -1.14 -17.10 -9.00
N PHE A 54 -1.93 -16.44 -8.15
CA PHE A 54 -1.55 -15.17 -7.54
C PHE A 54 -0.44 -15.34 -6.52
N ALA A 55 -0.45 -16.43 -5.75
CA ALA A 55 0.66 -16.78 -4.87
C ALA A 55 1.97 -16.95 -5.66
N ARG A 56 1.93 -17.51 -6.87
CA ARG A 56 3.09 -17.60 -7.76
C ARG A 56 3.52 -16.22 -8.24
N GLN A 57 2.60 -15.40 -8.71
CA GLN A 57 2.91 -14.04 -9.16
C GLN A 57 3.51 -13.19 -8.03
N MET A 58 2.99 -13.28 -6.80
CA MET A 58 3.56 -12.57 -5.64
C MET A 58 5.00 -13.03 -5.33
N ARG A 59 5.34 -14.31 -5.58
CA ARG A 59 6.73 -14.79 -5.49
C ARG A 59 7.62 -14.20 -6.57
N GLU A 60 7.12 -14.08 -7.80
CA GLU A 60 7.83 -13.46 -8.92
C GLU A 60 8.03 -11.96 -8.70
N LEU A 61 7.05 -11.28 -8.10
CA LEU A 61 7.09 -9.85 -7.77
C LEU A 61 7.91 -9.52 -6.52
N ARG A 62 8.27 -10.52 -5.72
CA ARG A 62 9.01 -10.31 -4.47
C ARG A 62 10.26 -9.42 -4.63
N PRO A 63 11.13 -9.59 -5.64
CA PRO A 63 12.28 -8.72 -5.83
C PRO A 63 11.87 -7.26 -6.10
N ALA A 64 10.81 -7.04 -6.90
CA ALA A 64 10.27 -5.71 -7.15
C ALA A 64 9.70 -5.09 -5.88
N ILE A 65 8.96 -5.84 -5.07
CA ILE A 65 8.40 -5.38 -3.78
C ILE A 65 9.51 -4.92 -2.83
N LEU A 66 10.56 -5.73 -2.67
CA LEU A 66 11.71 -5.39 -1.81
C LEU A 66 12.46 -4.15 -2.33
N ALA A 67 12.67 -4.07 -3.65
CA ALA A 67 13.37 -2.95 -4.26
C ALA A 67 12.57 -1.64 -4.19
N ALA A 68 11.25 -1.70 -4.43
CA ALA A 68 10.32 -0.59 -4.25
C ALA A 68 10.34 -0.10 -2.81
N ALA A 69 10.29 -1.02 -1.86
CA ALA A 69 10.28 -0.68 -0.44
C ALA A 69 11.55 0.06 -0.02
N ALA A 70 12.72 -0.40 -0.47
CA ALA A 70 13.99 0.27 -0.19
C ALA A 70 14.09 1.68 -0.80
N ARG A 71 13.43 1.93 -1.93
CA ARG A 71 13.41 3.25 -2.58
C ARG A 71 12.45 4.23 -1.90
N HIS A 72 11.26 3.76 -1.54
CA HIS A 72 10.13 4.61 -1.16
C HIS A 72 9.91 4.72 0.34
N ASN A 73 10.52 3.85 1.14
CA ASN A 73 10.42 3.96 2.59
C ASN A 73 11.23 5.14 3.13
N ARG A 74 10.54 6.20 3.55
CA ARG A 74 11.12 7.31 4.31
C ARG A 74 11.17 6.91 5.78
N ARG A 75 12.20 6.18 6.18
CA ARG A 75 12.35 5.60 7.54
C ARG A 75 12.23 6.65 8.65
N GLU A 76 12.67 7.87 8.38
CA GLU A 76 12.57 9.03 9.26
C GLU A 76 11.13 9.50 9.48
N LEU A 77 10.22 9.24 8.53
CA LEU A 77 8.80 9.53 8.65
C LEU A 77 8.01 8.32 9.15
N SER A 78 8.34 7.14 8.65
CA SER A 78 7.56 5.92 8.86
C SER A 78 7.93 5.16 10.13
N ALA A 79 9.17 5.31 10.60
CA ALA A 79 9.81 4.46 11.61
C ALA A 79 9.81 2.94 11.29
N MET A 80 9.42 2.55 10.07
CA MET A 80 9.41 1.16 9.61
C MET A 80 10.75 0.79 8.98
N SER A 81 11.16 -0.46 9.11
CA SER A 81 12.24 -1.00 8.27
C SER A 81 11.76 -1.15 6.83
N ASP A 82 12.67 -1.19 5.86
CA ASP A 82 12.28 -1.43 4.44
C ASP A 82 11.61 -2.79 4.28
N HIS A 83 11.99 -3.76 5.12
CA HIS A 83 11.34 -5.06 5.15
C HIS A 83 9.90 -4.97 5.64
N ASP A 84 9.63 -4.25 6.72
CA ASP A 84 8.25 -4.05 7.21
C ASP A 84 7.41 -3.25 6.21
N PHE A 85 8.02 -2.28 5.53
CA PHE A 85 7.37 -1.55 4.46
C PHE A 85 7.07 -2.43 3.23
N ALA A 86 7.98 -3.34 2.88
CA ALA A 86 7.74 -4.37 1.87
C ALA A 86 6.58 -5.30 2.27
N VAL A 87 6.50 -5.68 3.56
CA VAL A 87 5.38 -6.49 4.07
C VAL A 87 4.07 -5.72 3.96
N LEU A 88 4.04 -4.41 4.24
CA LEU A 88 2.85 -3.58 4.02
C LEU A 88 2.42 -3.56 2.53
N ILE A 89 3.36 -3.38 1.60
CA ILE A 89 3.07 -3.44 0.16
C ILE A 89 2.43 -4.80 -0.18
N ALA A 90 3.03 -5.90 0.26
CA ALA A 90 2.50 -7.24 0.00
C ALA A 90 1.13 -7.48 0.66
N VAL A 91 0.90 -6.98 1.89
CA VAL A 91 -0.41 -7.04 2.57
C VAL A 91 -1.48 -6.35 1.74
N ILE A 92 -1.20 -5.15 1.24
CA ILE A 92 -2.13 -4.41 0.40
C ILE A 92 -2.42 -5.21 -0.87
N MET A 93 -1.39 -5.68 -1.58
CA MET A 93 -1.60 -6.47 -2.80
C MET A 93 -2.43 -7.74 -2.57
N TYR A 94 -2.18 -8.47 -1.48
CA TYR A 94 -3.00 -9.64 -1.13
C TYR A 94 -4.46 -9.27 -0.82
N ASN A 95 -4.68 -8.16 -0.14
CA ASN A 95 -6.01 -7.66 0.18
C ASN A 95 -6.75 -7.14 -1.06
N GLU A 96 -6.06 -6.47 -1.98
CA GLU A 96 -6.62 -5.95 -3.23
C GLU A 96 -6.96 -7.03 -4.25
N HIS A 97 -6.23 -8.15 -4.24
CA HIS A 97 -6.53 -9.29 -5.10
C HIS A 97 -7.93 -9.88 -4.80
N PHE A 98 -8.46 -9.66 -3.60
CA PHE A 98 -9.86 -9.91 -3.25
C PHE A 98 -10.62 -8.61 -3.09
N GLY A 99 -10.90 -7.97 -4.23
CA GLY A 99 -11.97 -6.99 -4.31
C GLY A 99 -13.27 -7.63 -3.78
N TRP A 100 -14.00 -6.88 -2.96
CA TRP A 100 -15.31 -7.20 -2.34
C TRP A 100 -16.34 -7.94 -3.23
N PHE A 101 -16.13 -7.97 -4.54
CA PHE A 101 -16.98 -8.62 -5.54
C PHE A 101 -16.83 -10.15 -5.59
N GLU A 102 -15.61 -10.69 -5.41
CA GLU A 102 -15.39 -12.15 -5.48
C GLU A 102 -15.79 -12.87 -4.18
N GLU A 103 -15.78 -12.18 -3.04
CA GLU A 103 -16.25 -12.71 -1.75
C GLU A 103 -17.78 -12.94 -1.72
N ARG A 104 -18.54 -12.29 -2.61
CA ARG A 104 -20.02 -12.36 -2.62
C ARG A 104 -20.60 -13.32 -3.65
N VAL A 105 -19.90 -13.63 -4.74
CA VAL A 105 -20.47 -14.41 -5.85
C VAL A 105 -19.40 -15.32 -6.50
N THR A 106 -19.26 -16.55 -6.01
CA THR A 106 -18.30 -17.57 -6.51
C THR A 106 -18.31 -17.78 -8.04
N PRO A 107 -19.45 -17.76 -8.75
CA PRO A 107 -19.48 -17.88 -10.22
C PRO A 107 -18.74 -16.76 -11.00
N VAL A 108 -18.48 -15.62 -10.38
CA VAL A 108 -17.95 -14.42 -11.08
C VAL A 108 -16.42 -14.44 -11.19
N GLN A 109 -15.73 -15.36 -10.51
CA GLN A 109 -14.28 -15.57 -10.63
C GLN A 109 -13.83 -15.87 -12.07
N ALA A 110 -14.74 -16.33 -12.94
CA ALA A 110 -14.49 -16.56 -14.37
C ALA A 110 -14.56 -15.28 -15.23
N LEU A 111 -15.12 -14.19 -14.69
CA LEU A 111 -15.33 -12.91 -15.40
C LEU A 111 -14.32 -11.82 -14.98
N THR A 112 -13.46 -12.09 -13.99
CA THR A 112 -12.44 -11.15 -13.48
C THR A 112 -11.56 -10.57 -14.59
N PRO A 113 -11.05 -11.35 -15.57
CA PRO A 113 -10.26 -10.78 -16.67
C PRO A 113 -11.05 -9.79 -17.53
N LEU A 114 -12.33 -10.07 -17.79
CA LEU A 114 -13.20 -9.19 -18.58
C LEU A 114 -13.47 -7.86 -17.86
N TYR A 115 -13.56 -7.89 -16.53
CA TYR A 115 -13.76 -6.70 -15.72
C TYR A 115 -12.49 -5.82 -15.68
N GLU A 116 -11.31 -6.42 -15.53
CA GLU A 116 -10.03 -5.71 -15.60
C GLU A 116 -9.80 -5.06 -16.97
N ASP A 117 -10.10 -5.78 -18.06
CA ASP A 117 -9.98 -5.24 -19.41
C ASP A 117 -10.97 -4.09 -19.64
N LEU A 118 -12.22 -4.22 -19.16
CA LEU A 118 -13.21 -3.15 -19.22
C LEU A 118 -12.78 -1.91 -18.42
N GLN A 119 -12.16 -2.08 -17.25
CA GLN A 119 -11.60 -0.97 -16.48
C GLN A 119 -10.50 -0.25 -17.25
N ARG A 120 -9.57 -1.00 -17.87
CA ARG A 120 -8.49 -0.42 -18.68
C ARG A 120 -9.02 0.33 -19.89
N GLU A 121 -9.95 -0.28 -20.63
CA GLU A 121 -10.57 0.34 -21.82
C GLU A 121 -11.34 1.61 -21.46
N THR A 122 -12.15 1.56 -20.39
CA THR A 122 -12.91 2.73 -19.94
C THR A 122 -11.96 3.85 -19.51
N ASN A 123 -10.89 3.55 -18.77
CA ASN A 123 -9.90 4.54 -18.35
C ASN A 123 -9.11 5.13 -19.54
N ALA A 124 -8.82 4.33 -20.58
CA ALA A 124 -8.12 4.77 -21.78
C ALA A 124 -8.92 5.84 -22.56
N THR A 125 -10.26 5.85 -22.45
CA THR A 125 -11.08 6.93 -23.01
C THR A 125 -10.84 8.29 -22.34
N GLY A 126 -10.24 8.32 -21.15
CA GLY A 126 -10.03 9.53 -20.34
C GLY A 126 -11.29 10.05 -19.64
N ILE A 127 -12.41 9.31 -19.73
CA ILE A 127 -13.71 9.67 -19.14
C ILE A 127 -13.86 9.07 -17.73
N SER A 128 -13.19 7.95 -17.44
CA SER A 128 -13.22 7.30 -16.12
C SER A 128 -11.87 7.37 -15.38
N ASP A 129 -11.93 7.02 -14.10
CA ASP A 129 -10.79 6.99 -13.18
C ASP A 129 -10.92 5.77 -12.23
N LEU A 130 -11.19 4.61 -12.83
CA LEU A 130 -11.35 3.36 -12.11
C LEU A 130 -10.00 2.88 -11.61
N SER A 131 -9.96 2.32 -10.39
CA SER A 131 -8.77 1.65 -9.87
C SER A 131 -8.38 0.49 -10.77
N VAL A 132 -7.09 0.38 -11.08
CA VAL A 132 -6.55 -0.62 -11.99
C VAL A 132 -5.71 -1.64 -11.23
N TRP A 133 -5.95 -2.91 -11.53
CA TRP A 133 -5.20 -4.05 -10.99
C TRP A 133 -3.74 -4.03 -11.52
N PRO A 134 -2.72 -4.48 -10.76
CA PRO A 134 -2.76 -5.23 -9.49
C PRO A 134 -2.77 -4.44 -8.21
N ALA A 135 -2.41 -3.16 -8.24
CA ALA A 135 -2.29 -2.36 -7.03
C ALA A 135 -3.54 -1.53 -6.72
N ASN A 136 -4.63 -1.66 -7.50
CA ASN A 136 -5.85 -0.86 -7.40
C ASN A 136 -5.60 0.66 -7.35
N ILE A 137 -4.58 1.12 -8.08
CA ILE A 137 -4.25 2.54 -8.22
C ILE A 137 -5.13 3.16 -9.31
N ARG A 138 -5.63 4.36 -9.05
CA ARG A 138 -6.38 5.14 -10.04
C ARG A 138 -5.44 5.90 -10.97
N PRO A 139 -5.74 6.04 -12.27
CA PRO A 139 -4.94 6.86 -13.18
C PRO A 139 -4.71 8.30 -12.68
N SER A 140 -5.69 8.92 -12.02
CA SER A 140 -5.54 10.26 -11.43
C SER A 140 -4.47 10.29 -10.32
N VAL A 141 -4.48 9.30 -9.42
CA VAL A 141 -3.50 9.16 -8.34
C VAL A 141 -2.10 8.92 -8.91
N ALA A 142 -1.98 8.09 -9.95
CA ALA A 142 -0.73 7.88 -10.66
C ALA A 142 -0.23 9.17 -11.35
N LEU A 143 -1.13 9.94 -11.96
CA LEU A 143 -0.78 11.25 -12.53
C LEU A 143 -0.29 12.23 -11.47
N GLU A 144 -0.93 12.26 -10.29
CA GLU A 144 -0.47 13.08 -9.17
C GLU A 144 0.93 12.66 -8.71
N ILE A 145 1.20 11.35 -8.59
CA ILE A 145 2.54 10.81 -8.28
C ILE A 145 3.56 11.30 -9.32
N LEU A 146 3.26 11.15 -10.61
CA LEU A 146 4.14 11.55 -11.71
C LEU A 146 4.38 13.07 -11.75
N ARG A 147 3.42 13.85 -11.27
CA ARG A 147 3.55 15.31 -11.11
C ARG A 147 4.14 15.73 -9.77
N GLN A 148 4.52 14.78 -8.92
CA GLN A 148 5.01 15.03 -7.56
C GLN A 148 4.01 15.81 -6.71
N GLN A 149 2.72 15.67 -7.00
CA GLN A 149 1.65 16.41 -6.36
C GLN A 149 1.08 15.63 -5.18
N LEU A 150 0.89 16.34 -4.07
CA LEU A 150 0.17 15.87 -2.91
C LEU A 150 -0.94 16.88 -2.60
N PRO A 151 -2.18 16.63 -3.05
CA PRO A 151 -3.34 17.39 -2.60
C PRO A 151 -3.43 17.34 -1.07
N LEU A 152 -3.82 18.42 -0.43
CA LEU A 152 -4.06 18.54 1.02
C LEU A 152 -5.57 18.36 1.34
N PRO A 153 -5.97 18.13 2.60
CA PRO A 153 -7.37 17.83 2.90
C PRO A 153 -8.23 19.07 2.62
N HIS A 154 -9.52 18.82 2.36
CA HIS A 154 -10.52 19.88 2.13
C HIS A 154 -10.21 20.83 0.96
N GLY A 155 -9.41 20.40 -0.01
CA GLY A 155 -9.05 21.22 -1.18
C GLY A 155 -8.21 22.45 -0.84
N SER A 156 -7.57 22.45 0.33
CA SER A 156 -6.89 23.63 0.89
C SER A 156 -5.66 24.07 0.10
N ALA A 157 -4.90 23.14 -0.48
CA ALA A 157 -3.80 23.38 -1.39
C ALA A 157 -3.27 22.05 -1.96
N THR A 158 -2.32 22.13 -2.88
CA THR A 158 -1.50 20.99 -3.32
C THR A 158 -0.04 21.34 -3.04
N ILE A 159 0.68 20.44 -2.38
CA ILE A 159 2.12 20.59 -2.15
C ILE A 159 2.91 19.68 -3.08
N THR A 160 4.20 20.00 -3.28
CA THR A 160 5.11 19.15 -4.06
C THR A 160 5.93 18.26 -3.13
N VAL A 161 6.03 16.97 -3.46
CA VAL A 161 6.78 15.96 -2.71
C VAL A 161 7.76 15.24 -3.64
N PRO A 162 9.02 14.99 -3.25
CA PRO A 162 10.07 14.52 -4.15
C PRO A 162 9.99 13.01 -4.40
N ILE A 163 8.93 12.58 -5.08
CA ILE A 163 8.65 11.18 -5.37
C ILE A 163 9.02 10.88 -6.82
N THR A 164 9.62 9.72 -7.04
CA THR A 164 10.02 9.24 -8.37
C THR A 164 9.66 7.78 -8.50
N VAL A 165 8.96 7.42 -9.58
CA VAL A 165 8.60 6.02 -9.88
C VAL A 165 9.72 5.40 -10.71
N ALA A 166 10.45 4.45 -10.14
CA ALA A 166 11.53 3.79 -10.87
C ALA A 166 10.97 2.96 -12.04
N GLY A 167 11.56 3.10 -13.22
CA GLY A 167 11.14 2.39 -14.43
C GLY A 167 9.98 3.05 -15.20
N SER A 168 9.30 4.06 -14.63
CA SER A 168 8.31 4.82 -15.38
C SER A 168 8.97 5.60 -16.53
N THR A 169 8.30 5.57 -17.68
CA THR A 169 8.70 6.26 -18.91
C THR A 169 7.80 7.47 -19.20
N ILE A 170 6.67 7.57 -18.50
CA ILE A 170 5.68 8.63 -18.72
C ILE A 170 6.21 9.97 -18.24
N ARG A 171 6.21 10.94 -19.15
CA ARG A 171 6.40 12.35 -18.85
C ARG A 171 5.09 13.07 -19.14
N PRO A 172 4.29 13.47 -18.14
CA PRO A 172 2.94 13.98 -18.39
C PRO A 172 2.86 15.16 -19.36
N ALA A 173 3.91 16.00 -19.43
CA ALA A 173 3.98 17.15 -20.32
C ALA A 173 4.18 16.81 -21.81
N THR A 174 4.50 15.55 -22.16
CA THR A 174 4.78 15.13 -23.55
C THR A 174 3.57 14.56 -24.27
N PHE A 175 2.39 14.55 -23.63
CA PHE A 175 1.16 14.00 -24.22
C PHE A 175 0.25 15.14 -24.68
N ASP A 176 -0.24 15.04 -25.91
CA ASP A 176 -1.05 16.08 -26.55
C ASP A 176 -2.52 16.08 -26.10
N SER A 177 -2.96 15.01 -25.43
CA SER A 177 -4.33 14.90 -24.95
C SER A 177 -4.43 14.12 -23.63
N ARG A 178 -5.50 14.42 -22.87
CA ARG A 178 -5.82 13.71 -21.62
C ARG A 178 -6.06 12.22 -21.84
N SER A 179 -6.70 11.83 -22.94
CA SER A 179 -6.97 10.41 -23.23
C SER A 179 -5.68 9.64 -23.48
N GLN A 180 -4.75 10.17 -24.29
CA GLN A 180 -3.45 9.52 -24.51
C GLN A 180 -2.64 9.38 -23.21
N LEU A 181 -2.63 10.43 -22.38
CA LEU A 181 -1.97 10.38 -21.07
C LEU A 181 -2.63 9.34 -20.15
N SER A 182 -3.96 9.31 -20.08
CA SER A 182 -4.72 8.36 -19.27
C SER A 182 -4.45 6.91 -19.72
N ALA A 183 -4.43 6.66 -21.02
CA ALA A 183 -4.13 5.36 -21.59
C ALA A 183 -2.70 4.91 -21.28
N ALA A 184 -1.71 5.80 -21.43
CA ALA A 184 -0.33 5.50 -21.09
C ALA A 184 -0.18 5.17 -19.59
N ILE A 185 -0.75 5.99 -18.72
CA ILE A 185 -0.75 5.76 -17.27
C ILE A 185 -1.41 4.43 -16.93
N THR A 186 -2.59 4.17 -17.50
CA THR A 186 -3.32 2.92 -17.31
C THR A 186 -2.48 1.72 -17.72
N GLY A 187 -1.74 1.82 -18.83
CA GLY A 187 -0.81 0.78 -19.28
C GLY A 187 0.32 0.54 -18.28
N GLU A 188 0.99 1.59 -17.79
CA GLU A 188 2.07 1.43 -16.80
C GLU A 188 1.56 0.86 -15.46
N ILE A 189 0.43 1.35 -14.93
CA ILE A 189 -0.09 0.85 -13.65
C ILE A 189 -0.76 -0.53 -13.74
N SER A 190 -0.95 -1.05 -14.96
CA SER A 190 -1.37 -2.44 -15.19
C SER A 190 -0.19 -3.41 -15.27
N ASP A 191 1.02 -2.92 -15.54
CA ASP A 191 2.24 -3.75 -15.52
C ASP A 191 2.59 -4.11 -14.07
N PRO A 192 2.68 -5.41 -13.70
CA PRO A 192 2.77 -5.77 -12.29
C PRO A 192 3.99 -5.22 -11.53
N PRO A 193 5.22 -5.25 -12.07
CA PRO A 193 6.37 -4.58 -11.45
C PRO A 193 6.18 -3.07 -11.28
N LEU A 194 5.69 -2.36 -12.30
CA LEU A 194 5.44 -0.92 -12.19
C LEU A 194 4.31 -0.60 -11.22
N ALA A 195 3.24 -1.39 -11.19
CA ALA A 195 2.15 -1.24 -10.23
C ALA A 195 2.64 -1.33 -8.77
N VAL A 196 3.62 -2.20 -8.49
CA VAL A 196 4.31 -2.27 -7.19
C VAL A 196 5.04 -0.95 -6.88
N GLU A 197 5.78 -0.39 -7.85
CA GLU A 197 6.44 0.92 -7.69
C GLU A 197 5.43 2.04 -7.44
N TYR A 198 4.34 2.10 -8.20
CA TYR A 198 3.28 3.10 -8.00
C TYR A 198 2.58 2.95 -6.65
N LEU A 199 2.38 1.72 -6.18
CA LEU A 199 1.87 1.47 -4.82
C LEU A 199 2.83 2.00 -3.77
N ALA A 200 4.12 1.65 -3.86
CA ALA A 200 5.15 2.12 -2.93
C ALA A 200 5.25 3.66 -2.92
N ALA A 201 5.22 4.28 -4.10
CA ALA A 201 5.18 5.73 -4.27
C ALA A 201 3.91 6.36 -3.66
N ASN A 202 2.76 5.71 -3.79
CA ASN A 202 1.53 6.17 -3.16
C ASN A 202 1.61 6.09 -1.63
N LEU A 203 2.21 5.05 -1.07
CA LEU A 203 2.42 4.95 0.38
C LEU A 203 3.42 6.00 0.87
N GLU A 204 4.46 6.30 0.10
CA GLU A 204 5.38 7.42 0.38
C GLU A 204 4.63 8.76 0.41
N ARG A 205 3.70 9.01 -0.52
CA ARG A 205 2.79 10.17 -0.47
C ARG A 205 2.03 10.22 0.85
N GLY A 206 1.53 9.08 1.30
CA GLY A 206 0.85 8.95 2.60
C GLY A 206 1.73 9.33 3.78
N MET A 207 3.03 9.01 3.74
CA MET A 207 3.99 9.41 4.78
C MET A 207 4.19 10.93 4.80
N TYR A 208 4.41 11.55 3.64
CA TYR A 208 4.52 13.01 3.57
C TYR A 208 3.23 13.70 4.02
N ARG A 209 2.07 13.14 3.66
CA ARG A 209 0.79 13.67 4.09
C ARG A 209 0.60 13.60 5.59
N ALA A 210 0.92 12.45 6.17
CA ALA A 210 0.87 12.26 7.62
C ALA A 210 1.84 13.20 8.34
N HIS A 211 3.04 13.40 7.81
CA HIS A 211 4.01 14.36 8.34
C HIS A 211 3.48 15.80 8.29
N TYR A 212 2.91 16.23 7.16
CA TYR A 212 2.32 17.55 7.01
C TYR A 212 1.19 17.80 8.02
N GLU A 213 0.30 16.81 8.21
CA GLU A 213 -0.81 16.88 9.15
C GLU A 213 -0.42 16.62 10.61
N GLN A 214 0.85 16.33 10.88
CA GLN A 214 1.35 15.99 12.22
C GLN A 214 0.61 14.80 12.85
N VAL A 215 0.24 13.80 12.03
CA VAL A 215 -0.39 12.57 12.48
C VAL A 215 0.59 11.40 12.46
N ALA A 216 0.37 10.44 13.34
CA ALA A 216 1.25 9.27 13.44
C ALA A 216 1.19 8.40 12.17
N VAL A 217 2.35 8.16 11.55
CA VAL A 217 2.47 7.16 10.49
C VAL A 217 2.40 5.78 11.11
N THR A 218 1.41 4.99 10.69
CA THR A 218 1.29 3.58 11.04
C THR A 218 0.96 2.78 9.79
N TRP A 219 1.24 1.48 9.78
CA TRP A 219 0.84 0.64 8.64
C TRP A 219 -0.67 0.72 8.36
N ARG A 220 -1.49 0.86 9.42
CA ARG A 220 -2.96 1.01 9.32
C ARG A 220 -3.34 2.30 8.63
N ALA A 221 -2.69 3.40 9.02
CA ALA A 221 -2.89 4.70 8.38
C ALA A 221 -2.46 4.67 6.90
N LEU A 222 -1.33 4.03 6.57
CA LEU A 222 -0.89 3.93 5.18
C LEU A 222 -1.77 3.00 4.32
N ALA A 223 -2.27 1.90 4.88
CA ALA A 223 -3.24 1.04 4.21
C ALA A 223 -4.57 1.77 3.96
N ALA A 224 -5.06 2.53 4.95
CA ALA A 224 -6.25 3.36 4.81
C ALA A 224 -6.06 4.54 3.85
N TRP A 225 -4.86 5.12 3.82
CA TRP A 225 -4.46 6.14 2.85
C TRP A 225 -4.57 5.59 1.43
N HIS A 226 -4.02 4.40 1.18
CA HIS A 226 -4.11 3.78 -0.13
C HIS A 226 -5.57 3.57 -0.59
N ASN A 227 -6.45 3.12 0.32
CA ASN A 227 -7.85 2.84 0.00
C ASN A 227 -8.73 4.11 -0.11
N GLN A 228 -8.57 5.09 0.77
CA GLN A 228 -9.51 6.22 0.92
C GLN A 228 -8.85 7.59 1.16
N GLY A 229 -7.52 7.68 1.14
CA GLY A 229 -6.82 8.94 1.44
C GLY A 229 -6.87 9.37 2.91
N ILE A 230 -7.29 8.48 3.82
CA ILE A 230 -7.36 8.74 5.26
C ILE A 230 -6.00 8.48 5.90
N VAL A 231 -5.45 9.47 6.61
CA VAL A 231 -4.14 9.36 7.28
C VAL A 231 -4.22 9.33 8.80
N ALA A 232 -5.26 9.91 9.42
CA ALA A 232 -5.34 9.99 10.87
C ALA A 232 -5.95 8.70 11.49
N PRO A 233 -5.33 8.10 12.52
CA PRO A 233 -5.89 6.93 13.20
C PRO A 233 -7.26 7.16 13.84
N ALA A 234 -7.57 8.40 14.25
CA ALA A 234 -8.88 8.75 14.81
C ALA A 234 -9.99 8.66 13.75
N ASP A 235 -9.74 9.23 12.57
CA ASP A 235 -10.68 9.21 11.44
C ASP A 235 -10.91 7.79 10.93
N LEU A 236 -9.85 6.97 10.89
CA LEU A 236 -9.95 5.55 10.57
C LEU A 236 -10.95 4.83 11.48
N ARG A 237 -10.90 5.05 12.81
CA ARG A 237 -11.82 4.40 13.76
C ARG A 237 -13.27 4.85 13.59
N GLN A 238 -13.49 6.07 13.11
CA GLN A 238 -14.82 6.63 12.88
C GLN A 238 -15.38 6.25 11.50
N ASN A 239 -14.52 5.84 10.57
CA ASN A 239 -14.92 5.40 9.24
C ASN A 239 -15.02 3.87 9.17
N ALA A 240 -16.26 3.37 9.12
CA ALA A 240 -16.55 1.93 9.08
C ALA A 240 -15.89 1.22 7.88
N THR A 241 -15.86 1.85 6.71
CA THR A 241 -15.27 1.27 5.49
C THR A 241 -13.74 1.19 5.58
N ALA A 242 -13.08 2.23 6.10
CA ALA A 242 -11.64 2.22 6.31
C ALA A 242 -11.22 1.24 7.41
N SER A 243 -12.00 1.19 8.51
CA SER A 243 -11.80 0.21 9.58
C SER A 243 -11.97 -1.22 9.08
N ASP A 244 -12.99 -1.49 8.27
CA ASP A 244 -13.20 -2.81 7.67
C ASP A 244 -12.07 -3.19 6.71
N TYR A 245 -11.65 -2.25 5.85
CA TYR A 245 -10.52 -2.44 4.95
C TYR A 245 -9.25 -2.84 5.70
N VAL A 246 -8.89 -2.10 6.75
CA VAL A 246 -7.71 -2.41 7.57
C VAL A 246 -7.86 -3.73 8.33
N ARG A 247 -9.08 -4.09 8.74
CA ARG A 247 -9.37 -5.40 9.33
C ARG A 247 -9.14 -6.53 8.30
N ARG A 248 -9.63 -6.41 7.06
CA ARG A 248 -9.38 -7.38 5.99
C ARG A 248 -7.90 -7.49 5.65
N ALA A 249 -7.22 -6.35 5.47
CA ALA A 249 -5.78 -6.32 5.23
C ALA A 249 -4.99 -7.02 6.35
N SER A 250 -5.42 -6.86 7.61
CA SER A 250 -4.74 -7.48 8.75
C SER A 250 -4.71 -9.02 8.71
N ALA A 251 -5.69 -9.65 8.05
CA ALA A 251 -5.72 -11.11 7.89
C ALA A 251 -4.56 -11.64 7.03
N TYR A 252 -3.99 -10.79 6.17
CA TYR A 252 -2.94 -11.18 5.22
C TYR A 252 -1.50 -11.00 5.74
N PHE A 253 -1.29 -10.45 6.95
CA PHE A 253 0.06 -10.21 7.49
C PHE A 253 0.94 -11.46 7.51
N ALA A 254 0.42 -12.56 8.06
CA ALA A 254 1.19 -13.80 8.17
C ALA A 254 1.60 -14.34 6.80
N THR A 255 0.73 -14.20 5.80
CA THR A 255 0.99 -14.60 4.41
C THR A 255 2.06 -13.70 3.77
N ALA A 256 1.90 -12.38 3.88
CA ALA A 256 2.84 -11.40 3.35
C ALA A 256 4.23 -11.53 3.97
N ARG A 257 4.28 -11.77 5.30
CA ARG A 257 5.54 -11.98 6.01
C ARG A 257 6.24 -13.25 5.55
N ARG A 258 5.50 -14.36 5.42
CA ARG A 258 6.03 -15.63 4.90
C ARG A 258 6.60 -15.49 3.49
N LEU A 259 5.95 -14.72 2.62
CA LEU A 259 6.46 -14.43 1.28
C LEU A 259 7.84 -13.76 1.34
N LEU A 260 7.99 -12.75 2.20
CA LEU A 260 9.18 -11.89 2.24
C LEU A 260 10.32 -12.46 3.08
N ASP A 261 10.01 -13.29 4.07
CA ASP A 261 11.01 -13.95 4.92
C ASP A 261 11.58 -15.23 4.26
N ALA A 262 10.95 -15.75 3.21
CA ALA A 262 11.47 -16.92 2.49
C ALA A 262 12.90 -16.64 1.95
N PRO A 263 13.80 -17.62 1.81
CA PRO A 263 15.07 -17.39 1.14
C PRO A 263 14.85 -16.87 -0.29
N LEU A 264 15.66 -15.92 -0.77
CA LEU A 264 15.63 -15.57 -2.19
C LEU A 264 16.05 -16.82 -2.99
N PRO A 265 15.40 -17.13 -4.12
CA PRO A 265 15.85 -18.22 -4.97
C PRO A 265 17.31 -17.93 -5.39
N ALA A 266 18.18 -18.94 -5.27
CA ALA A 266 19.56 -18.80 -5.67
C ALA A 266 19.64 -18.35 -7.14
N PRO A 267 20.59 -17.47 -7.51
CA PRO A 267 20.77 -17.10 -8.90
C PRO A 267 20.98 -18.37 -9.72
N THR A 268 20.19 -18.53 -10.78
CA THR A 268 20.36 -19.62 -11.74
C THR A 268 21.71 -19.42 -12.42
N MET A 269 22.77 -20.01 -11.86
CA MET A 269 24.07 -20.05 -12.51
C MET A 269 23.87 -20.76 -13.85
N PRO A 270 24.30 -20.17 -14.99
CA PRO A 270 24.22 -20.86 -16.27
C PRO A 270 24.92 -22.20 -16.11
N ARG A 271 24.22 -23.29 -16.45
CA ARG A 271 24.83 -24.62 -16.53
C ARG A 271 26.06 -24.46 -17.41
N ARG A 272 27.25 -24.69 -16.85
CA ARG A 272 28.47 -24.84 -17.65
C ARG A 272 28.14 -25.90 -18.69
N GLN A 273 28.09 -25.50 -19.96
CA GLN A 273 28.09 -26.47 -21.04
C GLN A 273 29.36 -27.31 -20.85
N PRO A 274 29.27 -28.65 -20.86
CA PRO A 274 30.47 -29.46 -20.88
C PRO A 274 31.28 -29.06 -22.11
N LEU A 275 32.54 -28.71 -21.89
CA LEU A 275 33.53 -28.60 -22.96
C LEU A 275 33.54 -29.96 -23.66
N LEU A 276 33.10 -29.98 -24.92
CA LEU A 276 33.36 -31.10 -25.81
C LEU A 276 34.87 -31.08 -26.09
N GLU A 277 35.58 -32.08 -25.58
CA GLU A 277 36.93 -32.45 -26.04
C GLU A 277 36.84 -33.33 -27.29
#